data_AF-A0A535S540-F1
#
_entry.id   AF-A0A535S540-F1
#
_cell.length_a   1.000
_cell.length_b   1.000
_cell.length_c   1.000
_cell.angle_alpha   90.00
_cell.angle_beta   90.00
_cell.angle_gamma   90.00
#
_symmetry.space_group_name_H-M   'P 1'
#
loop_
_entity.id
_entity.type
_entity.pdbx_description
1 polymer ?
#
loop_
_entity_poly.entity_id
_entity_poly.type
_entity_poly.pdbx_seq_one_letter_code
_entity_poly.pdbx_strand_id
1 'polypeptide(L)'
;MFEDGRIDQNRLRGVFARVSAAAKRGGTLWLDIDARSHERPQSKTSPDSTVVYKTNLPESSNPISSGWQFSTVVLLPGQLSSWTAVLEKQRIRSDQTSVEEAAIQLCELAPLLRCHPIVATDRWYSCAPFLLLLV
;
A
#
# COMPACT_ATOMS: atom_id res chain seq x y z
N MET A 1 -19.87 10.10 2.66
CA MET A 1 -18.47 9.64 2.77
C MET A 1 -18.18 9.04 4.14
N PHE A 2 -19.03 9.31 5.15
CA PHE A 2 -19.08 8.60 6.41
C PHE A 2 -20.53 8.17 6.66
N GLU A 3 -20.76 6.87 6.84
CA GLU A 3 -21.96 6.31 7.45
C GLU A 3 -21.45 5.36 8.55
N ASP A 4 -22.00 5.46 9.76
CA ASP A 4 -21.61 4.66 10.93
C ASP A 4 -20.11 4.67 11.30
N GLY A 5 -19.42 5.79 11.02
CA GLY A 5 -17.98 5.93 11.27
C GLY A 5 -17.10 5.08 10.35
N ARG A 6 -17.67 4.46 9.31
CA ARG A 6 -16.92 3.69 8.30
C ARG A 6 -16.67 4.55 7.08
N ILE A 7 -15.45 4.44 6.56
CA ILE A 7 -15.08 5.02 5.27
C ILE A 7 -15.46 4.02 4.18
N ASP A 8 -16.22 4.48 3.19
CA ASP A 8 -16.42 3.75 1.94
C ASP A 8 -15.12 3.76 1.15
N GLN A 9 -14.38 2.65 1.24
CA GLN A 9 -13.06 2.48 0.63
C GLN A 9 -13.13 2.59 -0.89
N ASN A 10 -14.15 2.01 -1.52
CA ASN A 10 -14.31 2.06 -2.98
C ASN A 10 -14.56 3.48 -3.47
N ARG A 11 -15.41 4.23 -2.76
CA ARG A 11 -15.65 5.63 -3.08
C ARG A 11 -14.42 6.50 -2.83
N LEU A 12 -13.68 6.27 -1.75
CA LEU A 12 -12.43 6.97 -1.46
C LEU A 12 -11.37 6.70 -2.55
N ARG A 13 -11.19 5.43 -2.93
CA ARG A 13 -10.29 5.02 -4.01
C ARG A 13 -10.65 5.70 -5.32
N GLY A 14 -11.94 5.75 -5.67
CA GLY A 14 -12.43 6.47 -6.84
C GLY A 14 -12.15 7.98 -6.79
N VAL A 15 -12.17 8.61 -5.62
CA VAL A 15 -11.77 10.01 -5.46
C VAL A 15 -10.28 10.19 -5.75
N PHE A 16 -9.41 9.38 -5.14
CA PHE A 16 -7.97 9.47 -5.34
C PHE A 16 -7.55 9.17 -6.78
N ALA A 17 -8.11 8.14 -7.41
CA ALA A 17 -7.86 7.81 -8.80
C ALA A 17 -8.20 8.98 -9.75
N ARG A 18 -9.32 9.69 -9.51
CA ARG A 18 -9.70 10.86 -10.31
C ARG A 18 -8.75 12.04 -10.13
N VAL A 19 -8.37 12.36 -8.90
CA VAL A 19 -7.44 13.47 -8.61
C VAL A 19 -6.07 13.20 -9.26
N SER A 20 -5.59 11.97 -9.15
CA SER A 20 -4.32 11.56 -9.72
C SER A 20 -4.30 11.52 -11.24
N ALA A 21 -5.42 11.14 -11.87
CA ALA A 21 -5.58 11.26 -13.32
C ALA A 21 -5.48 12.72 -13.81
N ALA A 22 -5.96 13.68 -13.02
CA ALA A 22 -5.86 15.11 -13.35
C ALA A 22 -4.42 15.65 -13.17
N ALA A 23 -3.63 15.07 -12.26
CA ALA A 23 -2.23 15.45 -12.06
C ALA A 23 -1.31 15.01 -13.22
N LYS A 24 -1.77 14.08 -14.06
CA LYS A 24 -1.00 13.54 -15.19
C LYS A 24 -0.98 14.53 -16.37
N ARG A 25 0.15 15.18 -16.61
CA ARG A 25 0.44 15.90 -17.86
C ARG A 25 1.19 14.99 -18.83
N GLY A 26 0.48 14.37 -19.77
CA GLY A 26 1.04 13.87 -21.06
C GLY A 26 2.02 12.69 -21.07
N GLY A 27 2.22 11.95 -19.96
CA GLY A 27 3.24 10.87 -19.90
C GLY A 27 2.71 9.45 -19.64
N THR A 28 3.59 8.54 -19.24
CA THR A 28 3.26 7.23 -18.64
C THR A 28 2.82 7.42 -17.19
N LEU A 29 1.86 6.62 -16.71
CA LEU A 29 1.46 6.62 -15.30
C LEU A 29 2.38 5.66 -14.54
N TRP A 30 3.16 6.17 -13.60
CA TRP A 30 4.06 5.36 -12.77
C TRP A 30 3.48 5.21 -11.37
N LEU A 31 3.37 3.97 -10.92
CA LEU A 31 2.98 3.62 -9.56
C LEU A 31 4.18 3.00 -8.84
N ASP A 32 4.26 3.20 -7.53
CA ASP A 32 5.14 2.45 -6.66
C ASP A 32 4.31 1.81 -5.55
N ILE A 33 4.76 0.65 -5.07
CA ILE A 33 4.07 -0.09 -4.02
C ILE A 33 5.06 -0.71 -3.05
N ASP A 34 4.78 -0.50 -1.76
CA ASP A 34 5.64 -0.96 -0.68
C ASP A 34 4.82 -1.30 0.56
N ALA A 35 5.31 -2.25 1.35
CA ALA A 35 4.72 -2.67 2.60
C ALA A 35 5.55 -2.19 3.79
N ARG A 36 4.90 -1.50 4.74
CA ARG A 36 5.56 -0.93 5.92
C ARG A 36 4.92 -1.39 7.21
N SER A 37 5.76 -1.89 8.11
CA SER A 37 5.41 -2.17 9.49
C SER A 37 5.24 -0.88 10.30
N HIS A 38 4.20 -0.84 11.12
CA HIS A 38 3.91 0.25 12.05
C HIS A 38 3.81 -0.34 13.46
N GLU A 39 4.81 -0.03 14.30
CA GLU A 39 4.85 -0.51 15.67
C GLU A 39 3.72 0.08 16.51
N ARG A 40 3.06 -0.78 17.29
CA ARG A 40 2.03 -0.41 18.26
C ARG A 40 2.18 -1.28 19.51
N PRO A 41 3.20 -1.03 20.34
CA PRO A 41 3.56 -1.91 21.47
C PRO A 41 2.41 -2.17 22.46
N GLN A 42 1.46 -1.22 22.56
CA GLN A 42 0.31 -1.30 23.47
C GLN A 42 -0.96 -1.87 22.83
N SER A 43 -0.87 -2.39 21.60
CA SER A 43 -2.01 -2.93 20.85
C SER A 43 -2.10 -4.46 20.86
N LYS A 44 -1.54 -5.12 21.89
CA LYS A 44 -1.42 -6.59 21.96
C LYS A 44 -2.75 -7.34 21.83
N THR A 45 -3.84 -6.71 22.26
CA THR A 45 -5.20 -7.26 22.22
C THR A 45 -6.03 -6.69 21.06
N SER A 46 -5.45 -5.81 20.24
CA SER A 46 -6.16 -5.24 19.11
C SER A 46 -6.37 -6.32 18.05
N PRO A 47 -7.58 -6.43 17.48
CA PRO A 47 -7.86 -7.39 16.42
C PRO A 47 -6.83 -7.27 15.31
N ASP A 48 -6.36 -8.43 14.82
CA ASP A 48 -5.47 -8.52 13.67
C ASP A 48 -4.09 -7.82 13.88
N SER A 49 -3.68 -7.64 15.15
CA SER A 49 -2.31 -7.23 15.50
C SER A 49 -1.32 -8.36 15.18
N THR A 50 -0.23 -8.02 14.50
CA THR A 50 0.81 -8.96 14.07
C THR A 50 2.14 -8.67 14.78
N VAL A 51 3.08 -9.62 14.64
CA VAL A 51 4.47 -9.40 15.05
C VAL A 51 5.17 -8.65 13.93
N VAL A 52 5.70 -7.47 14.24
CA VAL A 52 6.46 -6.65 13.30
C VAL A 52 7.92 -6.57 13.70
N TYR A 53 8.81 -6.59 12.70
CA TYR A 53 10.23 -6.35 12.90
C TYR A 53 10.46 -4.92 13.39
N LYS A 54 11.34 -4.79 14.38
CA LYS A 54 11.84 -3.52 14.91
C LYS A 54 13.32 -3.41 14.62
N THR A 55 13.72 -2.32 13.98
CA THR A 55 15.14 -2.06 13.68
C THR A 55 15.97 -2.03 14.96
N ASN A 56 17.15 -2.65 14.92
CA ASN A 56 18.12 -2.67 16.02
C ASN A 56 18.73 -1.28 16.25
N LEU A 57 17.99 -0.42 16.95
CA LEU A 57 18.52 0.82 17.54
C LEU A 57 19.29 0.50 18.83
N PRO A 58 20.25 1.33 19.28
CA PRO A 58 21.08 1.06 20.45
C PRO A 58 20.30 0.73 21.74
N GLU A 59 19.10 1.29 21.89
CA GLU A 59 18.22 1.09 23.05
C GLU A 59 17.20 -0.05 22.85
N SER A 60 17.21 -0.74 21.70
CA SER A 60 16.26 -1.81 21.41
C SER A 60 16.71 -3.13 22.02
N SER A 61 16.03 -3.57 23.08
CA SER A 61 16.27 -4.86 23.71
C SER A 61 15.64 -6.06 22.99
N ASN A 62 14.68 -5.82 22.08
CA ASN A 62 13.97 -6.85 21.33
C ASN A 62 13.87 -6.49 19.84
N PRO A 63 14.07 -7.45 18.91
CA PRO A 63 14.02 -7.22 17.47
C PRO A 63 12.59 -7.22 16.89
N ILE A 64 11.57 -7.37 17.75
CA ILE A 64 10.17 -7.47 17.36
C ILE A 64 9.29 -6.64 18.28
N SER A 65 8.13 -6.23 17.76
CA SER A 65 7.08 -5.51 18.48
C SER A 65 5.70 -6.01 18.01
N SER A 66 4.65 -5.67 18.75
CA SER A 66 3.27 -5.83 18.25
C SER A 66 2.93 -4.64 17.37
N GLY A 67 2.22 -4.85 16.26
CA GLY A 67 1.90 -3.78 15.33
C GLY A 67 1.04 -4.23 14.17
N TRP A 68 1.04 -3.43 13.11
CA TRP A 68 0.36 -3.74 11.86
C TRP A 68 1.27 -3.50 10.69
N GLN A 69 0.98 -4.16 9.58
CA GLN A 69 1.62 -3.88 8.32
C GLN A 69 0.61 -3.21 7.40
N PHE A 70 1.10 -2.27 6.58
CA PHE A 70 0.28 -1.57 5.61
C PHE A 70 0.95 -1.63 4.25
N SER A 71 0.17 -2.00 3.23
CA SER A 71 0.55 -1.89 1.83
C SER A 71 0.12 -0.53 1.30
N THR A 72 1.05 0.23 0.73
CA THR A 72 0.80 1.59 0.24
C THR A 72 1.10 1.66 -1.24
N VAL A 73 0.11 2.08 -2.03
CA VAL A 73 0.27 2.41 -3.45
C VAL A 73 0.40 3.91 -3.59
N VAL A 74 1.46 4.34 -4.26
CA VAL A 74 1.72 5.76 -4.52
C VAL A 74 1.81 6.04 -6.01
N LEU A 75 1.43 7.25 -6.40
CA LEU A 75 1.71 7.83 -7.69
C LEU A 75 3.12 8.43 -7.67
N LEU A 76 3.96 8.00 -8.61
CA LEU A 76 5.26 8.61 -8.85
C LEU A 76 5.11 9.81 -9.82
N PRO A 77 5.75 10.96 -9.51
CA PRO A 77 5.74 12.12 -10.40
C PRO A 77 6.59 11.83 -11.65
N GLY A 78 6.19 12.42 -12.79
CA GLY A 78 6.96 12.30 -14.04
C GLY A 78 8.29 13.05 -14.04
N GLN A 79 8.53 13.92 -13.06
CA GLN A 79 9.81 14.62 -12.84
C GLN A 79 10.48 14.06 -11.59
N LEU A 80 11.82 14.01 -11.61
CA LEU A 80 12.61 13.59 -10.45
C LEU A 80 12.28 14.46 -9.23
N SER A 81 11.75 13.82 -8.19
CA SER A 81 11.49 14.46 -6.91
C SER A 81 11.37 13.41 -5.80
N SER A 82 11.40 13.86 -4.55
CA SER A 82 11.08 13.04 -3.37
C SER A 82 9.59 13.04 -3.02
N TRP A 83 8.75 13.72 -3.80
CA TRP A 83 7.32 13.78 -3.58
C TRP A 83 6.60 12.60 -4.23
N THR A 84 5.72 11.97 -3.49
CA THR A 84 4.82 10.91 -3.97
C THR A 84 3.41 11.18 -3.46
N ALA A 85 2.39 10.92 -4.28
CA ALA A 85 1.00 11.06 -3.83
C ALA A 85 0.43 9.68 -3.47
N VAL A 86 -0.04 9.50 -2.24
CA VAL A 86 -0.67 8.24 -1.82
C VAL A 86 -2.00 8.09 -2.55
N LEU A 87 -2.12 7.00 -3.33
CA LEU A 87 -3.37 6.62 -3.99
C LEU A 87 -4.22 5.75 -3.07
N GLU A 88 -3.55 4.84 -2.38
CA GLU A 88 -4.21 3.88 -1.54
C GLU A 88 -3.27 3.40 -0.44
N LYS A 89 -3.84 3.14 0.74
CA LYS A 89 -3.14 2.52 1.85
C LYS A 89 -4.09 1.54 2.51
N GLN A 90 -3.77 0.25 2.41
CA GLN A 90 -4.55 -0.81 3.04
C GLN A 90 -3.74 -1.48 4.13
N ARG A 91 -4.47 -1.98 5.13
CA ARG A 91 -3.89 -2.79 6.19
C ARG A 91 -3.74 -4.21 5.66
N ILE A 92 -2.54 -4.76 5.77
CA ILE A 92 -2.28 -6.17 5.49
C ILE A 92 -2.78 -6.97 6.69
N ARG A 93 -3.73 -7.87 6.45
CA ARG A 93 -4.26 -8.73 7.50
C ARG A 93 -3.23 -9.79 7.90
N SER A 94 -3.39 -10.31 9.11
CA SER A 94 -2.58 -11.39 9.69
C SER A 94 -2.65 -12.71 8.92
N ASP A 95 -3.70 -12.90 8.12
CA ASP A 95 -3.90 -14.06 7.23
C ASP A 95 -3.48 -13.77 5.77
N GLN A 96 -2.90 -12.61 5.50
CA GLN A 96 -2.43 -12.21 4.17
C GLN A 96 -0.94 -11.89 4.18
N THR A 97 -0.34 -11.99 3.00
CA THR A 97 1.01 -11.50 2.72
C THR A 97 0.97 -10.11 2.11
N SER A 98 2.09 -9.38 2.20
CA SER A 98 2.25 -8.10 1.49
C SER A 98 2.12 -8.24 -0.03
N VAL A 99 2.46 -9.40 -0.57
CA VAL A 99 2.36 -9.72 -2.00
C VAL A 99 0.91 -9.85 -2.44
N GLU A 100 0.10 -10.59 -1.68
CA GLU A 100 -1.33 -10.77 -1.99
C GLU A 100 -2.09 -9.44 -1.88
N GLU A 101 -1.89 -8.70 -0.79
CA GLU A 101 -2.58 -7.42 -0.59
C GLU A 101 -2.19 -6.41 -1.69
N ALA A 102 -0.91 -6.38 -2.06
CA ALA A 102 -0.43 -5.54 -3.16
C ALA A 102 -1.10 -5.86 -4.50
N ALA A 103 -1.22 -7.14 -4.85
CA ALA A 103 -1.87 -7.55 -6.09
C ALA A 103 -3.37 -7.20 -6.08
N ILE A 104 -4.05 -7.43 -4.95
CA ILE A 104 -5.46 -7.05 -4.76
C ILE A 104 -5.65 -5.55 -4.98
N GLN A 105 -4.83 -4.71 -4.33
CA GLN A 105 -4.88 -3.25 -4.51
C GLN A 105 -4.70 -2.83 -5.97
N LEU A 106 -3.75 -3.44 -6.69
CA LEU A 106 -3.53 -3.14 -8.11
C LEU A 106 -4.72 -3.54 -8.98
N CYS A 107 -5.31 -4.71 -8.74
CA CYS A 107 -6.50 -5.17 -9.44
C CYS A 107 -7.72 -4.27 -9.17
N GLU A 108 -7.88 -3.77 -7.94
CA GLU A 108 -8.97 -2.85 -7.59
C GLU A 108 -8.76 -1.43 -8.13
N LEU A 109 -7.51 -0.98 -8.24
CA LEU A 109 -7.16 0.33 -8.80
C LEU A 109 -7.22 0.34 -10.33
N ALA A 110 -6.77 -0.72 -10.99
CA ALA A 110 -6.68 -0.82 -12.45
C ALA A 110 -7.95 -0.32 -13.21
N PRO A 111 -9.18 -0.74 -12.88
CA PRO A 111 -10.38 -0.29 -13.58
C PRO A 111 -10.72 1.19 -13.35
N LEU A 112 -10.14 1.82 -12.32
CA LEU A 112 -10.36 3.24 -12.00
C LEU A 112 -9.34 4.15 -12.70
N LEU A 113 -8.24 3.59 -13.20
CA LEU A 113 -7.20 4.32 -13.92
C LEU A 113 -7.56 4.45 -15.40
N ARG A 114 -7.38 5.65 -15.96
CA ARG A 114 -7.70 5.94 -17.38
C ARG A 114 -6.66 5.43 -18.38
N CYS A 115 -5.62 4.75 -17.90
CA CYS A 115 -4.53 4.22 -18.70
C CYS A 115 -3.86 3.05 -17.97
N HIS A 116 -3.10 2.24 -18.71
CA HIS A 116 -2.27 1.19 -18.12
C HIS A 116 -1.08 1.81 -17.37
N PRO A 117 -0.97 1.60 -16.04
CA PRO A 117 0.19 2.04 -15.29
C PRO A 117 1.41 1.14 -15.55
N ILE A 118 2.60 1.71 -15.37
CA ILE A 118 3.80 0.93 -15.05
C ILE A 118 3.94 0.92 -13.54
N VAL A 119 4.07 -0.26 -12.94
CA VAL A 119 4.26 -0.43 -11.51
C VAL A 119 5.73 -0.73 -11.25
N ALA A 120 6.39 0.17 -10.52
CA ALA A 120 7.70 -0.07 -9.94
C ALA A 120 7.52 -0.76 -8.58
N THR A 121 8.33 -1.79 -8.34
CA THR A 121 8.34 -2.54 -7.08
C THR A 121 9.77 -2.88 -6.71
N ASP A 122 10.01 -3.20 -5.44
CA ASP A 122 11.27 -3.80 -5.05
C ASP A 122 11.33 -5.30 -5.38
N ARG A 123 12.46 -5.94 -5.06
CA ARG A 123 12.68 -7.36 -5.35
C ARG A 123 11.69 -8.30 -4.64
N TRP A 124 11.03 -7.86 -3.56
CA TRP A 124 10.12 -8.71 -2.79
C TRP A 124 8.91 -9.14 -3.61
N TYR A 125 8.47 -8.27 -4.51
CA TYR A 125 7.36 -8.52 -5.43
C TYR A 125 7.79 -9.24 -6.72
N SER A 126 9.09 -9.51 -6.90
CA SER A 126 9.61 -10.29 -8.03
C SER A 126 9.41 -11.79 -7.80
N CYS A 127 8.16 -12.22 -7.59
CA CYS A 127 7.81 -13.60 -7.29
C CYS A 127 6.58 -14.07 -8.06
N ALA A 128 6.50 -15.39 -8.30
CA ALA A 128 5.39 -15.99 -9.04
C ALA A 128 4.01 -15.71 -8.43
N PRO A 129 3.80 -15.78 -7.09
CA PRO A 129 2.50 -15.46 -6.50
C PRO A 129 2.01 -14.05 -6.84
N PHE A 130 2.90 -13.06 -6.85
CA PHE A 130 2.54 -11.69 -7.21
C PHE A 130 2.08 -11.60 -8.67
N LEU A 131 2.89 -12.14 -9.58
CA LEU A 131 2.60 -12.06 -11.01
C LEU A 131 1.33 -12.82 -11.38
N LEU A 132 1.11 -14.01 -10.81
CA LEU A 132 -0.06 -14.85 -11.08
C LEU A 132 -1.37 -14.23 -10.61
N LEU A 133 -1.35 -13.32 -9.63
CA LEU A 133 -2.54 -12.59 -9.18
C LEU A 133 -2.90 -11.40 -10.08
N LEU A 134 -2.02 -11.03 -11.02
CA LEU A 134 -2.19 -9.88 -11.92
C LEU A 134 -2.60 -10.26 -13.36
N VAL A 135 -2.55 -11.55 -13.71
CA VAL A 135 -2.95 -12.12 -15.03
C VAL A 135 -4.29 -12.81 -14.93
#